data_AF-A0A2M7ZPD2-F1
#
_entry.id   AF-A0A2M7ZPD2-F1
#
_cell.length_a   1.000
_cell.length_b   1.000
_cell.length_c   1.000
_cell.angle_alpha   90.00
_cell.angle_beta   90.00
_cell.angle_gamma   90.00
#
_symmetry.space_group_name_H-M   'P 1'
#
loop_
_entity.id
_entity.type
_entity.pdbx_description
1 polymer ?
#
loop_
_entity_poly.entity_id
_entity_poly.type
_entity_poly.pdbx_seq_one_letter_code
_entity_poly.pdbx_strand_id
1 'polypeptide(L)'
;MLSENVEILLNLLGRIKNDDENSFKEFFFLYQPGVFHFLYRYTSDCETAKDLTQETFIRFWLHRRDIDLSICSNAYLYRIARNLSINYSLKNSRTSRLEDEENTLIRLSRNPETEYDSVF
;
A
#
# COMPACT_ATOMS: atom_id res chain seq x y z
N MET A 1 7.41 -32.33 6.08
CA MET A 1 7.38 -31.05 6.81
C MET A 1 7.90 -29.85 6.01
N LEU A 2 9.22 -29.54 5.92
CA LEU A 2 9.66 -28.33 5.18
C LEU A 2 9.45 -28.43 3.65
N SER A 3 9.74 -29.60 3.06
CA SER A 3 9.52 -29.88 1.64
C SER A 3 8.04 -29.86 1.25
N GLU A 4 7.21 -30.44 2.12
CA GLU A 4 5.77 -30.58 1.95
C GLU A 4 5.06 -29.21 1.94
N ASN A 5 5.47 -28.28 2.81
CA ASN A 5 4.94 -26.91 2.81
C ASN A 5 5.29 -26.14 1.53
N VAL A 6 6.49 -26.37 0.97
CA VAL A 6 6.89 -25.76 -0.30
C VAL A 6 6.05 -26.32 -1.45
N GLU A 7 5.82 -27.63 -1.47
CA GLU A 7 5.03 -28.28 -2.51
C GLU A 7 3.55 -27.86 -2.49
N ILE A 8 2.95 -27.72 -1.30
CA ILE A 8 1.61 -27.17 -1.12
C ILE A 8 1.51 -25.75 -1.69
N LEU A 9 2.49 -24.88 -1.37
CA LEU A 9 2.51 -23.51 -1.86
C LEU A 9 2.66 -23.46 -3.39
N LEU A 10 3.52 -24.29 -3.97
CA LEU A 10 3.70 -24.36 -5.42
C LEU A 10 2.43 -24.81 -6.13
N ASN A 11 1.72 -25.80 -5.58
CA ASN A 11 0.43 -26.25 -6.10
C ASN A 11 -0.60 -25.10 -6.07
N LEU A 12 -0.69 -24.40 -4.94
CA LEU A 12 -1.58 -23.25 -4.77
C LEU A 12 -1.30 -22.15 -5.81
N LEU A 13 -0.04 -21.80 -6.02
CA LEU A 13 0.38 -20.79 -7.00
C LEU A 13 0.12 -21.23 -8.45
N GLY A 14 0.27 -22.52 -8.74
CA GLY A 14 -0.09 -23.10 -10.03
C GLY A 14 -1.59 -23.00 -10.32
N ARG A 15 -2.43 -23.24 -9.32
CA ARG A 15 -3.90 -23.07 -9.43
C ARG A 15 -4.29 -21.61 -9.62
N ILE A 16 -3.67 -20.70 -8.87
CA ILE A 16 -3.87 -19.24 -9.02
C ILE A 16 -3.55 -18.78 -10.44
N LYS A 17 -2.45 -19.27 -11.03
CA LYS A 17 -2.07 -18.95 -12.41
C LYS A 17 -3.15 -19.38 -13.43
N ASN A 18 -3.91 -20.44 -13.11
CA ASN A 18 -5.02 -20.95 -13.89
C ASN A 18 -6.40 -20.42 -13.42
N ASP A 19 -6.43 -19.21 -12.84
CA ASP A 19 -7.65 -18.48 -12.46
C ASP A 19 -8.49 -19.12 -11.35
N ASP A 20 -7.88 -19.97 -10.53
CA ASP A 20 -8.56 -20.53 -9.36
C ASP A 20 -8.70 -19.49 -8.25
N GLU A 21 -9.88 -18.87 -8.17
CA GLU A 21 -10.20 -17.84 -7.17
C GLU A 21 -10.17 -18.37 -5.73
N ASN A 22 -10.49 -19.65 -5.51
CA ASN A 22 -10.44 -20.24 -4.17
C ASN A 22 -8.99 -20.36 -3.69
N SER A 23 -8.09 -20.79 -4.57
CA SER A 23 -6.66 -20.84 -4.29
C SER A 23 -6.10 -19.44 -4.02
N PHE A 24 -6.58 -18.43 -4.76
CA PHE A 24 -6.19 -17.05 -4.50
C PHE A 24 -6.72 -16.53 -3.17
N LYS A 25 -7.93 -16.90 -2.77
CA LYS A 25 -8.50 -16.56 -1.46
C LYS A 25 -7.68 -17.17 -0.32
N GLU A 26 -7.26 -18.43 -0.45
CA GLU A 26 -6.36 -19.06 0.52
C GLU A 26 -5.01 -18.34 0.61
N PHE A 27 -4.41 -18.02 -0.54
CA PHE A 27 -3.18 -17.22 -0.61
C PHE A 27 -3.38 -15.83 0.04
N PHE A 28 -4.50 -15.17 -0.24
CA PHE A 28 -4.81 -13.88 0.37
C PHE A 28 -4.81 -13.98 1.90
N PHE A 29 -5.54 -14.92 2.49
CA PHE A 29 -5.58 -15.05 3.95
C PHE A 29 -4.23 -15.38 4.57
N LEU A 30 -3.39 -16.16 3.88
CA LEU A 30 -2.05 -16.50 4.35
C LEU A 30 -1.12 -15.28 4.40
N TYR A 31 -1.20 -14.40 3.40
CA TYR A 31 -0.22 -13.30 3.23
C TYR A 31 -0.73 -11.93 3.68
N GLN A 32 -2.05 -11.73 3.75
CA GLN A 32 -2.66 -10.43 4.06
C GLN A 32 -2.16 -9.82 5.36
N PRO A 33 -2.04 -10.55 6.49
CA PRO A 33 -1.55 -9.96 7.73
C PRO A 33 -0.12 -9.40 7.61
N GLY A 34 0.76 -10.10 6.88
CA GLY A 34 2.14 -9.68 6.66
C GLY A 34 2.25 -8.45 5.77
N VAL A 35 1.49 -8.44 4.66
CA VAL A 35 1.43 -7.31 3.73
C VAL A 35 0.84 -6.07 4.42
N PHE A 36 -0.22 -6.23 5.21
CA PHE A 36 -0.81 -5.13 5.98
C PHE A 36 0.18 -4.53 6.97
N HIS A 37 0.84 -5.34 7.79
CA HIS A 37 1.83 -4.84 8.75
C HIS A 37 3.02 -4.16 8.04
N PHE A 38 3.44 -4.69 6.91
CA PHE A 38 4.48 -4.07 6.09
C PHE A 38 4.04 -2.68 5.63
N LEU A 39 2.86 -2.54 5.02
CA LEU A 39 2.35 -1.27 4.52
C LEU A 39 2.06 -0.27 5.64
N TYR A 40 1.51 -0.74 6.76
CA TYR A 40 1.23 0.10 7.92
C TYR A 40 2.48 0.81 8.46
N ARG A 41 3.65 0.17 8.41
CA ARG A 41 4.92 0.81 8.80
C ARG A 41 5.31 2.00 7.91
N TYR A 42 4.78 2.09 6.70
CA TYR A 42 5.05 3.21 5.78
C TYR A 42 3.94 4.26 5.78
N THR A 43 2.68 3.84 6.01
CA THR A 43 1.54 4.77 5.98
C THR A 43 1.28 5.40 7.33
N SER A 44 1.57 4.69 8.43
CA SER A 44 1.15 5.02 9.80
C SER A 44 -0.36 5.28 9.93
N ASP A 45 -1.14 4.81 8.97
CA ASP A 45 -2.58 4.98 8.88
C ASP A 45 -3.23 3.64 8.53
N CYS A 46 -4.23 3.26 9.32
CA CYS A 46 -4.86 1.95 9.26
C CYS A 46 -5.74 1.80 8.02
N GLU A 47 -6.51 2.82 7.66
CA GLU A 47 -7.39 2.78 6.49
C GLU A 47 -6.58 2.73 5.21
N THR A 48 -5.60 3.62 5.06
CA THR A 48 -4.67 3.61 3.94
C THR A 48 -3.92 2.29 3.85
N ALA A 49 -3.45 1.72 4.97
CA ALA A 49 -2.77 0.42 4.93
C ALA A 49 -3.70 -0.70 4.43
N LYS A 50 -4.98 -0.70 4.82
CA LYS A 50 -5.98 -1.66 4.31
C LYS A 50 -6.19 -1.48 2.81
N ASP A 51 -6.31 -0.26 2.33
CA ASP A 51 -6.54 0.04 0.91
C ASP A 51 -5.35 -0.38 0.06
N LEU A 52 -4.12 -0.01 0.49
CA LEU A 52 -2.91 -0.43 -0.21
C LEU A 52 -2.71 -1.95 -0.17
N THR A 53 -3.16 -2.62 0.91
CA THR A 53 -3.13 -4.09 1.00
C THR A 53 -4.06 -4.67 -0.06
N GLN A 54 -5.31 -4.21 -0.15
CA GLN A 54 -6.26 -4.66 -1.16
C GLN A 54 -5.71 -4.44 -2.58
N GLU A 55 -5.21 -3.23 -2.87
CA GLU A 55 -4.61 -2.89 -4.16
C GLU A 55 -3.41 -3.79 -4.50
N THR A 56 -2.61 -4.17 -3.50
CA THR A 56 -1.48 -5.10 -3.68
C THR A 56 -1.96 -6.44 -4.24
N PHE A 57 -3.01 -7.02 -3.62
CA PHE A 57 -3.55 -8.31 -4.03
C PHE A 57 -4.32 -8.23 -5.35
N ILE A 58 -5.02 -7.12 -5.63
CA ILE A 58 -5.67 -6.87 -6.92
C ILE A 58 -4.64 -6.88 -8.04
N ARG A 59 -3.54 -6.13 -7.89
CA ARG A 59 -2.45 -6.11 -8.89
C ARG A 59 -1.79 -7.46 -9.04
N PHE A 60 -1.56 -8.18 -7.95
CA PHE A 60 -1.03 -9.54 -8.00
C PHE A 60 -1.94 -10.44 -8.83
N TRP A 61 -3.25 -10.39 -8.58
CA TRP A 61 -4.23 -11.16 -9.35
C TRP A 61 -4.19 -10.76 -10.82
N LEU A 62 -4.26 -9.48 -11.16
CA LEU A 62 -4.25 -9.00 -12.55
C LEU A 62 -3.03 -9.50 -13.35
N HIS A 63 -1.86 -9.65 -12.71
CA HIS A 63 -0.62 -10.10 -13.35
C HIS A 63 -0.27 -11.57 -13.10
N ARG A 64 -1.16 -12.35 -12.49
CA ARG A 64 -0.92 -13.75 -12.08
C ARG A 64 -0.47 -14.67 -13.22
N ARG A 65 -0.91 -14.40 -14.45
CA ARG A 65 -0.63 -15.23 -15.63
C ARG A 65 0.74 -14.95 -16.24
N ASP A 66 1.21 -13.71 -16.11
CA ASP A 66 2.41 -13.21 -16.80
C ASP A 66 3.71 -13.52 -16.04
N ILE A 67 3.59 -13.97 -14.79
CA ILE A 67 4.72 -14.09 -13.86
C ILE A 67 4.93 -15.55 -13.48
N ASP A 68 6.20 -15.92 -13.35
CA ASP A 68 6.55 -17.19 -12.73
C ASP A 68 6.43 -17.09 -11.20
N LEU A 69 5.21 -17.29 -10.72
CA LEU A 69 4.88 -17.28 -9.30
C LEU A 69 5.61 -18.39 -8.53
N SER A 70 6.01 -19.49 -9.20
CA SER A 70 6.69 -20.62 -8.56
C SER A 70 8.07 -20.26 -8.01
N ILE A 71 8.73 -19.26 -8.62
CA ILE A 71 10.08 -18.83 -8.24
C ILE A 71 10.04 -17.66 -7.24
N CYS A 72 9.08 -16.74 -7.37
CA CYS A 72 9.19 -15.44 -6.71
C CYS A 72 7.87 -14.81 -6.24
N SER A 73 6.81 -15.59 -5.97
CA SER A 73 5.51 -15.08 -5.49
C SER A 73 5.61 -14.08 -4.33
N ASN A 74 6.34 -14.43 -3.26
CA ASN A 74 6.54 -13.55 -2.10
C ASN A 74 7.25 -12.26 -2.49
N ALA A 75 8.38 -12.39 -3.20
CA ALA A 75 9.17 -11.23 -3.64
C ALA A 75 8.35 -10.32 -4.55
N TYR A 76 7.53 -10.90 -5.43
CA TYR A 76 6.65 -10.16 -6.32
C TYR A 76 5.55 -9.42 -5.56
N LEU A 77 4.88 -10.09 -4.61
CA LEU A 77 3.85 -9.50 -3.77
C LEU A 77 4.39 -8.30 -2.98
N TYR A 78 5.55 -8.47 -2.31
CA TYR A 78 6.17 -7.38 -1.56
C TYR A 78 6.78 -6.29 -2.45
N ARG A 79 7.17 -6.61 -3.69
CA ARG A 79 7.56 -5.60 -4.68
C ARG A 79 6.38 -4.70 -5.04
N ILE A 80 5.19 -5.27 -5.24
CA ILE A 80 3.97 -4.48 -5.46
C ILE A 80 3.70 -3.58 -4.25
N ALA A 81 3.65 -4.16 -3.05
CA ALA A 81 3.39 -3.42 -1.81
C ALA A 81 4.39 -2.27 -1.59
N ARG A 82 5.68 -2.52 -1.80
CA ARG A 82 6.73 -1.49 -1.71
C ARG A 82 6.55 -0.36 -2.72
N ASN A 83 6.19 -0.70 -3.96
CA ASN A 83 5.96 0.32 -4.98
C ASN A 83 4.75 1.19 -4.64
N LEU A 84 3.69 0.58 -4.11
CA LEU A 84 2.51 1.29 -3.61
C LEU A 84 2.84 2.21 -2.44
N SER A 85 3.62 1.74 -1.46
CA SER A 85 4.01 2.57 -0.31
C SER A 85 4.88 3.76 -0.72
N ILE A 86 5.86 3.56 -1.61
CA ILE A 86 6.68 4.66 -2.15
C ILE A 86 5.80 5.70 -2.86
N ASN A 87 4.90 5.25 -3.72
CA ASN A 87 3.99 6.15 -4.43
C ASN A 87 3.09 6.93 -3.47
N TYR A 88 2.60 6.27 -2.41
CA TYR A 88 1.84 6.93 -1.35
C TYR A 88 2.68 7.99 -0.63
N SER A 89 3.88 7.64 -0.15
CA SER A 89 4.77 8.58 0.56
C SER A 89 5.16 9.78 -0.31
N LEU A 90 5.42 9.58 -1.61
CA LEU A 90 5.72 10.67 -2.55
C LEU A 90 4.53 11.60 -2.80
N LYS A 91 3.30 11.06 -2.80
CA LYS A 91 2.09 11.88 -2.90
C LYS A 91 1.89 12.68 -1.61
N ASN A 92 2.02 12.02 -0.47
CA ASN A 92 1.81 12.66 0.82
C ASN A 92 2.84 13.77 1.09
N SER A 93 4.11 13.59 0.71
CA SER A 93 5.13 14.63 0.87
C SER A 93 4.93 15.84 -0.06
N ARG A 94 4.31 15.64 -1.23
CA ARG A 94 3.93 16.73 -2.13
C ARG A 94 2.73 17.49 -1.57
N THR A 95 1.71 16.77 -1.10
CA THR A 95 0.53 17.36 -0.48
C THR A 95 0.90 18.17 0.75
N SER A 96 1.70 17.60 1.67
CA SER A 96 2.14 18.32 2.87
C SER A 96 2.90 19.59 2.52
N ARG A 97 3.75 19.55 1.48
CA ARG A 97 4.50 20.74 1.03
C ARG A 97 3.59 21.83 0.45
N LEU A 98 2.55 21.45 -0.28
CA LEU A 98 1.56 22.39 -0.82
C LEU A 98 0.70 22.99 0.31
N GLU A 99 0.28 22.19 1.29
CA GLU A 99 -0.44 22.65 2.47
C GLU A 99 0.40 23.58 3.34
N ASP A 100 1.70 23.30 3.50
CA ASP A 100 2.64 24.18 4.21
C ASP A 100 2.83 25.52 3.48
N GLU A 101 2.97 25.48 2.15
CA GLU A 101 3.06 26.68 1.30
C GLU A 101 1.76 27.51 1.39
N GLU A 102 0.58 26.88 1.28
CA GLU A 102 -0.73 27.53 1.39
C GLU A 102 -0.96 28.13 2.78
N ASN A 103 -0.67 27.38 3.85
CA ASN A 103 -0.75 27.88 5.22
C ASN A 103 0.20 29.06 5.47
N THR A 104 1.38 29.03 4.88
CA THR A 104 2.35 30.14 4.95
C THR A 104 1.81 31.37 4.24
N LEU A 105 1.27 31.22 3.02
CA LEU A 105 0.66 32.31 2.27
C LEU A 105 -0.57 32.89 2.98
N ILE A 106 -1.43 32.06 3.56
CA ILE A 106 -2.59 32.50 4.36
C ILE A 106 -2.12 33.33 5.56
N ARG A 107 -1.10 32.89 6.29
CA ARG A 107 -0.53 33.64 7.43
C ARG A 107 0.06 34.98 6.99
N LEU A 108 0.76 35.02 5.85
CA LEU A 108 1.33 36.24 5.30
C LEU A 108 0.27 37.20 4.75
N SER A 109 -0.86 36.68 4.28
CA SER A 109 -2.01 37.48 3.81
C SER A 109 -2.86 38.06 4.95
N ARG A 110 -2.81 37.45 6.14
CA ARG A 110 -3.42 37.98 7.37
C ARG A 110 -2.50 39.06 7.94
N ASN A 111 -2.73 40.31 7.51
CA ASN A 111 -2.04 41.49 8.02
C ASN A 111 -2.28 41.64 9.55
N PRO A 112 -1.24 41.78 10.39
CA PRO A 112 -1.39 42.07 11.83
C PRO A 112 -1.88 43.49 12.15
N GLU A 113 -2.06 44.34 11.13
CA GLU A 113 -2.47 45.75 11.31
C GLU A 113 -3.98 45.96 11.53
N THR A 114 -4.83 44.93 11.39
CA THR A 114 -6.29 45.08 11.57
C THR A 114 -6.82 44.76 12.97
N GLU A 115 -5.95 44.48 13.96
CA GLU A 115 -6.36 44.15 15.34
C GLU A 115 -6.23 45.31 16.34
N TYR A 116 -5.83 46.51 15.91
CA TYR A 116 -5.66 47.67 16.80
C TYR A 116 -6.85 48.64 16.91
N ASP A 117 -7.93 48.45 16.15
CA ASP A 117 -9.05 49.40 16.09
C ASP A 117 -10.33 48.97 16.82
N SER A 118 -10.25 48.07 17.82
CA SER A 118 -11.41 47.76 18.69
C SER A 118 -11.15 47.96 20.18
N VAL A 119 -10.19 48.80 20.56
CA VAL A 119 -10.03 49.26 21.95
C VAL A 119 -9.98 50.79 21.98
N PHE A 120 -11.11 51.42 21.66
CA PHE A 120 -11.51 52.74 22.19
C PHE A 120 -13.03 52.78 22.35
#